data_AF-A0A0A9F816-F1
#
_entry.id   AF-A0A0A9F816-F1
#
_cell.length_a   1.000
_cell.length_b   1.000
_cell.length_c   1.000
_cell.angle_alpha   90.00
_cell.angle_beta   90.00
_cell.angle_gamma   90.00
#
_symmetry.space_group_name_H-M   'P 1'
#
loop_
_entity.id
_entity.type
_entity.pdbx_description
1 polymer ?
#
loop_
_entity_poly.entity_id
_entity_poly.type
_entity_poly.pdbx_seq_one_letter_code
_entity_poly.pdbx_strand_id
1 'polypeptide(L)'
;MEKTLVELLHEHNNSIYRGENEWSSEAWNKIVKEFHERERHVNFTRAQIQEKKKELKRDYKMLKEARKQSGVHWNQERVMFES
;
A
#
# COMPACT_ATOMS: atom_id res chain seq x y z
N MET A 1 5.99 -9.81 -7.82
CA MET A 1 6.25 -8.39 -7.46
C MET A 1 5.27 -7.80 -6.45
N GLU A 2 4.11 -7.24 -6.85
CA GLU A 2 3.24 -6.51 -5.90
C GLU A 2 2.53 -7.40 -4.88
N LYS A 3 2.07 -8.59 -5.28
CA LYS A 3 1.53 -9.60 -4.34
C LYS A 3 2.55 -9.95 -3.26
N THR A 4 3.77 -10.29 -3.67
CA THR A 4 4.89 -10.62 -2.76
C THR A 4 5.17 -9.51 -1.77
N LEU A 5 5.14 -8.25 -2.24
CA LEU A 5 5.26 -7.09 -1.37
C LEU A 5 4.10 -7.04 -0.38
N VAL A 6 2.85 -7.08 -0.85
CA VAL A 6 1.66 -7.02 0.01
C VAL A 6 1.66 -8.14 1.06
N GLU A 7 2.03 -9.36 0.69
CA GLU A 7 2.14 -10.50 1.60
C GLU A 7 3.23 -10.27 2.66
N LEU A 8 4.42 -9.83 2.26
CA LEU A 8 5.50 -9.48 3.21
C LEU A 8 5.10 -8.32 4.13
N LEU A 9 4.47 -7.28 3.58
CA LEU A 9 3.98 -6.13 4.33
C LEU A 9 2.93 -6.58 5.35
N HIS A 10 2.06 -7.54 5.00
CA HIS A 10 1.01 -8.08 5.88
C HIS A 10 1.60 -9.01 6.96
N GLU A 11 2.51 -9.91 6.60
CA GLU A 11 3.22 -10.82 7.49
C GLU A 11 4.07 -10.07 8.53
N HIS A 12 4.70 -8.97 8.10
CA HIS A 12 5.48 -8.07 8.96
C HIS A 12 4.63 -6.95 9.60
N ASN A 13 3.32 -6.92 9.38
CA ASN A 13 2.40 -6.00 10.08
C ASN A 13 2.07 -6.46 11.51
N ASN A 14 2.88 -7.34 12.09
CA ASN A 14 2.80 -7.71 13.49
C ASN A 14 3.27 -6.54 14.38
N SER A 15 2.52 -6.25 15.44
CA SER A 15 2.69 -5.10 16.34
C SER A 15 4.10 -4.97 16.95
N ILE A 16 4.87 -6.06 16.94
CA ILE A 16 6.25 -6.17 17.45
C ILE A 16 7.21 -5.18 16.73
N TYR A 17 6.93 -4.84 15.46
CA TYR A 17 7.77 -3.95 14.66
C TYR A 17 7.12 -2.60 14.34
N ARG A 18 5.89 -2.40 14.83
CA ARG A 18 5.06 -1.22 14.56
C ARG A 18 5.16 -0.30 15.78
N GLY A 19 6.14 0.60 15.77
CA GLY A 19 6.11 1.77 16.64
C GLY A 19 4.90 2.66 16.34
N GLU A 20 4.70 3.73 17.13
CA GLU A 20 3.49 4.57 17.16
C GLU A 20 2.93 5.01 15.79
N ASN A 21 3.73 5.08 14.73
CA ASN A 21 3.19 5.25 13.37
C ASN A 21 4.09 4.78 12.21
N GLU A 22 5.31 4.30 12.48
CA GLU A 22 6.27 3.92 11.46
C GLU A 22 6.98 2.61 11.82
N TRP A 23 7.24 1.80 10.79
CA TRP A 23 8.08 0.62 10.92
C TRP A 23 9.51 1.05 11.22
N SER A 24 10.15 0.38 12.16
CA SER A 24 11.57 0.62 12.47
C SER A 24 12.44 0.33 11.23
N SER A 25 13.61 0.97 11.17
CA SER A 25 14.58 0.69 10.08
C SER A 25 14.97 -0.79 10.02
N GLU A 26 14.93 -1.51 11.14
CA GLU A 26 15.20 -2.94 11.21
C GLU A 26 14.10 -3.76 10.52
N ALA A 27 12.83 -3.41 10.74
CA ALA A 27 11.69 -4.01 10.05
C ALA A 27 11.73 -3.75 8.54
N TRP A 28 12.10 -2.53 8.14
CA TRP A 28 12.33 -2.20 6.74
C TRP A 28 13.45 -3.02 6.12
N ASN A 29 14.57 -3.20 6.82
CA ASN A 29 15.69 -4.01 6.34
C ASN A 29 15.28 -5.48 6.15
N LYS A 30 14.50 -6.04 7.08
CA LYS A 30 13.95 -7.41 6.94
C LYS A 30 13.03 -7.54 5.73
N ILE A 31 12.08 -6.61 5.56
CA ILE A 31 11.14 -6.63 4.43
C ILE A 31 11.88 -6.49 3.09
N VAL A 32 12.86 -5.59 2.98
CA VAL A 32 13.66 -5.42 1.76
C VAL A 32 14.46 -6.69 1.46
N LYS A 33 15.08 -7.29 2.49
CA LYS A 33 15.88 -8.51 2.35
C LYS A 33 15.02 -9.68 1.89
N GLU A 34 13.90 -9.95 2.55
CA GLU A 34 12.99 -11.03 2.14
C GLU A 34 12.36 -10.78 0.78
N PHE A 35 12.08 -9.51 0.45
CA PHE A 35 11.59 -9.15 -0.88
C PHE A 35 12.62 -9.50 -1.96
N HIS A 36 13.90 -9.20 -1.74
CA HIS A 36 14.97 -9.59 -2.66
C HIS A 36 15.18 -11.10 -2.73
N GLU A 37 14.98 -11.82 -1.63
CA GLU A 37 15.07 -13.29 -1.61
C GLU A 37 13.93 -13.94 -2.41
N ARG A 38 12.69 -13.44 -2.28
CA ARG A 38 11.53 -13.96 -3.02
C ARG A 38 11.51 -13.50 -4.48
N GLU A 39 11.87 -12.25 -4.75
CA GLU A 39 11.92 -11.67 -6.08
C GLU A 39 13.37 -11.49 -6.54
N ARG A 40 14.05 -12.62 -6.77
CA ARG A 40 15.46 -12.67 -7.19
C ARG A 40 15.77 -11.90 -8.48
N HIS A 41 14.73 -11.58 -9.26
CA HIS A 41 14.80 -10.82 -10.50
C HIS A 41 14.55 -9.31 -10.31
N VAL A 42 14.23 -8.87 -9.10
CA VAL A 42 13.69 -7.54 -8.83
C VAL A 42 14.48 -6.89 -7.72
N ASN A 43 15.47 -6.09 -8.10
CA ASN A 43 16.29 -5.31 -7.17
C ASN A 43 15.63 -3.97 -6.86
N PHE A 44 14.53 -3.98 -6.10
CA PHE A 44 13.94 -2.72 -5.63
C PHE A 44 14.75 -2.16 -4.46
N THR A 45 15.10 -0.88 -4.56
CA THR A 45 15.72 -0.15 -3.45
C THR A 45 14.72 0.10 -2.33
N ARG A 46 15.21 0.36 -1.11
CA ARG A 46 14.38 0.72 0.04
C ARG A 46 13.38 1.85 -0.30
N ALA A 47 13.83 2.86 -1.04
CA ALA A 47 12.99 3.98 -1.46
C ALA A 47 11.83 3.54 -2.37
N GLN A 48 12.09 2.65 -3.33
CA GLN A 48 11.05 2.11 -4.22
C GLN A 48 10.03 1.25 -3.45
N ILE A 49 10.47 0.47 -2.47
CA ILE A 49 9.55 -0.32 -1.63
C ILE A 49 8.71 0.62 -0.74
N GLN A 50 9.30 1.70 -0.22
CA GLN A 50 8.55 2.72 0.53
C GLN A 50 7.52 3.45 -0.34
N GLU A 51 7.89 3.81 -1.57
CA GLU A 51 6.98 4.45 -2.53
C GLU A 51 5.83 3.52 -2.91
N LYS A 52 6.12 2.27 -3.28
CA LYS A 52 5.08 1.26 -3.54
C LYS A 52 4.14 1.05 -2.36
N LYS A 53 4.66 1.03 -1.12
CA LYS A 53 3.81 0.98 0.08
C LYS A 53 2.90 2.20 0.19
N LYS A 54 3.40 3.39 -0.13
CA LYS A 54 2.63 4.64 -0.09
C LYS A 54 1.54 4.66 -1.15
N GLU A 55 1.84 4.17 -2.36
CA GLU A 55 0.86 3.96 -3.43
C GLU A 55 -0.21 2.97 -3.00
N LEU A 56 0.17 1.78 -2.54
CA LEU A 56 -0.78 0.78 -2.02
C LEU A 56 -1.67 1.33 -0.89
N LYS A 57 -1.13 2.17 0.00
CA LYS A 57 -1.92 2.83 1.05
C LYS A 57 -2.93 3.83 0.47
N ARG A 58 -2.54 4.57 -0.59
CA ARG A 58 -3.43 5.49 -1.31
C ARG A 58 -4.50 4.70 -2.06
N ASP A 59 -4.13 3.67 -2.79
CA ASP A 59 -5.06 2.82 -3.55
C ASP A 59 -6.04 2.11 -2.63
N TYR A 60 -5.57 1.57 -1.51
CA TYR A 60 -6.46 1.00 -0.49
C TYR A 60 -7.41 2.04 0.11
N LYS A 61 -6.93 3.26 0.37
CA LYS A 61 -7.79 4.35 0.82
C LYS A 61 -8.83 4.71 -0.24
N MET A 62 -8.42 4.87 -1.50
CA MET A 62 -9.32 5.16 -2.62
C MET A 62 -10.34 4.04 -2.82
N LEU A 63 -9.94 2.76 -2.79
CA LEU A 63 -10.86 1.63 -2.88
C LEU A 63 -11.82 1.56 -1.70
N LYS A 64 -11.35 1.86 -0.48
CA LYS A 64 -12.20 1.95 0.71
C LYS A 64 -13.19 3.10 0.61
N GLU A 65 -12.77 4.25 0.11
CA GLU A 65 -13.64 5.41 -0.12
C GLU A 65 -14.59 5.17 -1.29
N ALA A 66 -14.16 4.54 -2.38
CA ALA A 66 -15.00 4.11 -3.50
C ALA A 66 -16.04 3.08 -3.05
N ARG A 67 -15.67 2.12 -2.18
CA ARG A 67 -16.64 1.19 -1.56
C ARG A 67 -17.64 1.93 -0.66
N LYS A 68 -17.19 2.95 0.07
CA LYS A 68 -18.05 3.79 0.90
C LYS A 68 -18.96 4.71 0.05
N GLN A 69 -18.44 5.24 -1.05
CA GLN A 69 -19.18 6.03 -2.04
C GLN A 69 -20.13 5.18 -2.88
N SER A 70 -19.83 3.91 -3.13
CA SER A 70 -20.75 2.99 -3.81
C SER A 70 -22.03 2.74 -2.99
N GLY A 71 -22.02 3.08 -1.69
CA GLY A 71 -23.22 3.18 -0.85
C GLY A 71 -23.86 4.57 -0.78
N VAL A 72 -23.26 5.65 -1.29
CA VAL A 72 -23.70 7.04 -1.01
C VAL A 72 -23.55 8.06 -2.16
N HIS A 73 -23.05 7.71 -3.35
CA HIS A 73 -22.91 8.72 -4.42
C HIS A 73 -23.07 8.13 -5.83
N TRP A 74 -24.31 7.79 -6.20
CA TRP A 74 -24.73 7.80 -7.61
C TRP A 74 -25.39 9.10 -8.04
N ASN A 75 -25.59 10.05 -7.11
CA ASN A 75 -26.10 11.38 -7.42
C ASN A 75 -25.17 12.41 -6.81
N GLN A 76 -24.34 13.09 -7.61
CA GLN A 76 -24.28 14.56 -7.59
C GLN A 76 -23.27 15.21 -8.55
N GLU A 77 -22.60 14.49 -9.46
CA GLU A 77 -21.80 15.18 -10.49
C GLU A 77 -22.15 14.78 -11.93
N ARG A 78 -23.45 14.77 -12.24
CA ARG A 78 -23.91 15.33 -13.52
C ARG A 78 -24.37 16.76 -13.26
N VAL A 79 -23.43 17.66 -12.98
CA VAL A 79 -23.70 19.08 -13.20
C VAL A 79 -23.86 19.23 -14.70
N MET A 80 -25.07 19.60 -15.09
CA MET A 80 -25.53 19.77 -16.46
C MET A 80 -24.57 20.66 -17.23
N PHE A 81 -23.95 20.11 -18.27
CA PHE A 81 -23.56 20.90 -19.43
C PHE A 81 -24.74 20.81 -20.41
N GLU A 82 -25.73 21.68 -20.22
CA GLU A 82 -26.72 21.97 -21.26
C GLU A 82 -26.85 23.50 -21.40
N SER A 83 -26.31 23.94 -22.54
CA SER A 83 -26.62 25.12 -23.37
C SER A 83 -26.50 26.54 -22.82
#